data_AF-S3D5K6-F1
#
_entry.id   AF-S3D5K6-F1
#
_cell.length_a   1.000
_cell.length_b   1.000
_cell.length_c   1.000
_cell.angle_alpha   90.00
_cell.angle_beta   90.00
_cell.angle_gamma   90.00
#
_symmetry.space_group_name_H-M   'P 1'
#
loop_
_entity.id
_entity.type
_entity.pdbx_description
1 polymer ?
#
loop_
_entity_poly.entity_id
_entity_poly.type
_entity_poly.pdbx_seq_one_letter_code
_entity_poly.pdbx_strand_id
1 'polypeptide(L)'
;MHLLRLLVITWLSLGGLSWAYIDFEAIRKIGNWTAEARGRIVGEGKVVGGGGGEFGGFDGGGVGQSVLGDLGGGGGDDGEEVEDTITASLQILCSDLLSQLEKPAPLKPSPTPPCTTITSEYHTFLASTARLISSIATRQARYQWDAESSVHAKLAWLQRLWASRKGNSNERSFIEQQLALYNPTRCFGKNEVLRRGVEVVELVNDVIDEFR
;
A
#
# COMPACT_ATOMS: atom_id res chain seq x y z
N MET A 1 22.07 24.42 -12.68
CA MET A 1 21.34 23.35 -11.96
C MET A 1 21.15 23.61 -10.44
N HIS A 2 21.29 24.85 -9.94
CA HIS A 2 21.13 25.15 -8.50
C HIS A 2 19.82 25.84 -8.12
N LEU A 3 19.05 26.37 -9.09
CA LEU A 3 17.79 27.06 -8.84
C LEU A 3 16.61 26.11 -8.56
N LEU A 4 16.58 24.92 -9.16
CA LEU A 4 15.55 23.89 -8.92
C LEU A 4 15.65 23.24 -7.54
N ARG A 5 16.85 23.17 -6.95
CA ARG A 5 17.04 22.63 -5.60
C ARG A 5 16.58 23.60 -4.50
N LEU A 6 16.60 24.90 -4.76
CA LEU A 6 16.14 25.91 -3.79
C LEU A 6 14.62 26.00 -3.72
N LEU A 7 13.90 25.81 -4.83
CA LEU A 7 12.43 25.86 -4.85
C LEU A 7 11.75 24.71 -4.10
N VAL A 8 12.36 23.52 -4.08
CA VAL A 8 11.84 22.38 -3.31
C VAL A 8 12.05 22.57 -1.80
N ILE A 9 13.11 23.32 -1.41
CA ILE A 9 13.48 23.51 0.00
C ILE A 9 12.77 24.73 0.61
N THR A 10 12.48 25.79 -0.17
CA THR A 10 11.75 26.97 0.32
C THR A 10 10.24 26.75 0.44
N TRP A 11 9.66 25.77 -0.28
CA TRP A 11 8.26 25.37 -0.08
C TRP A 11 8.01 24.58 1.21
N LEU A 12 9.04 23.94 1.77
CA LEU A 12 8.93 23.16 3.02
C LEU A 12 8.98 24.03 4.29
N SER A 13 9.23 25.33 4.17
CA SER A 13 9.55 26.22 5.30
C SER A 13 8.50 27.29 5.62
N LEU A 14 7.36 27.33 4.93
CA LEU A 14 6.23 28.22 5.26
C LEU A 14 4.98 27.42 5.68
N GLY A 15 4.71 27.41 6.99
CA GLY A 15 3.35 27.53 7.53
C GLY A 15 2.40 26.33 7.47
N GLY A 16 2.37 25.56 8.55
CA GLY A 16 1.17 25.59 9.43
C GLY A 16 -0.16 25.05 8.93
N LEU A 17 -0.21 24.14 7.97
CA LEU A 17 -1.42 23.34 7.67
C LEU A 17 -0.99 21.87 7.59
N SER A 18 -1.57 21.00 8.42
CA SER A 18 -1.32 19.57 8.34
C SER A 18 -2.00 19.02 7.09
N TRP A 19 -1.25 18.94 5.99
CA TRP A 19 -1.72 18.45 4.68
C TRP A 19 -1.71 16.92 4.56
N ALA A 20 -1.48 16.20 5.65
CA ALA A 20 -1.58 14.75 5.65
C ALA A 20 -3.06 14.34 5.72
N TYR A 21 -3.56 13.73 4.65
CA TYR A 21 -4.92 13.15 4.60
C TYR A 21 -4.98 11.80 5.31
N ILE A 22 -3.83 11.12 5.35
CA ILE A 22 -3.63 9.86 6.07
C ILE A 22 -3.28 10.19 7.51
N ASP A 23 -4.01 9.61 8.46
CA ASP A 23 -3.76 9.75 9.89
C ASP A 23 -3.11 8.50 10.50
N PHE A 24 -2.71 8.58 11.77
CA PHE A 24 -2.07 7.47 12.48
C PHE A 24 -2.98 6.22 12.57
N GLU A 25 -4.30 6.42 12.67
CA GLU A 25 -5.25 5.31 12.73
C GLU A 25 -5.31 4.55 11.40
N ALA A 26 -5.29 5.27 10.28
CA ALA A 26 -5.21 4.67 8.95
C ALA A 26 -3.95 3.84 8.77
N ILE A 27 -2.77 4.36 9.19
CA ILE A 27 -1.51 3.60 9.12
C ILE A 27 -1.59 2.31 9.95
N ARG A 28 -2.12 2.38 11.17
CA ARG A 28 -2.32 1.21 12.02
C ARG A 28 -3.28 0.20 11.40
N LYS A 29 -4.42 0.65 10.85
CA LYS A 29 -5.41 -0.22 10.22
C LYS A 29 -4.84 -0.93 9.01
N ILE A 30 -4.20 -0.20 8.10
CA ILE A 30 -3.57 -0.77 6.90
C ILE A 30 -2.45 -1.74 7.30
N GLY A 31 -1.65 -1.41 8.32
CA GLY A 31 -0.59 -2.28 8.82
C GLY A 31 -1.10 -3.63 9.36
N ASN A 32 -2.17 -3.61 10.15
CA ASN A 32 -2.80 -4.82 10.67
C ASN A 32 -3.36 -5.68 9.54
N TRP A 33 -4.08 -5.06 8.60
CA TRP A 33 -4.64 -5.77 7.47
C TRP A 33 -3.54 -6.37 6.56
N THR A 34 -2.43 -5.65 6.33
CA THR A 34 -1.29 -6.13 5.54
C THR A 34 -0.66 -7.37 6.17
N ALA A 35 -0.56 -7.43 7.50
CA ALA A 35 -0.08 -8.61 8.22
C ALA A 35 -1.04 -9.80 8.06
N GLU A 36 -2.35 -9.55 8.10
CA GLU A 36 -3.38 -10.58 7.88
C GLU A 36 -3.34 -11.14 6.46
N ALA A 37 -3.24 -10.26 5.45
CA ALA A 37 -3.12 -10.63 4.05
C ALA A 37 -1.93 -11.56 3.79
N ARG A 38 -0.79 -11.28 4.42
CA ARG A 38 0.37 -12.18 4.39
C ARG A 38 0.02 -13.56 4.97
N GLY A 39 -0.68 -13.62 6.11
CA GLY A 39 -1.11 -14.89 6.73
C GLY A 39 -1.91 -15.76 5.76
N ARG A 40 -2.79 -15.15 4.97
CA ARG A 40 -3.58 -15.83 3.92
C ARG A 40 -2.69 -16.41 2.81
N ILE A 41 -1.70 -15.64 2.34
CA ILE A 41 -0.76 -16.06 1.28
C ILE A 41 0.22 -17.15 1.75
N VAL A 42 0.56 -17.17 3.04
CA VAL A 42 1.52 -18.14 3.62
C VAL A 42 0.84 -19.44 4.08
N GLY A 43 -0.50 -19.47 4.17
CA GLY A 43 -1.25 -20.63 4.67
C GLY A 43 -1.28 -20.73 6.20
N GLU A 44 -0.86 -19.69 6.90
CA GLU A 44 -0.88 -19.58 8.36
C GLU A 44 -2.11 -18.76 8.81
N GLY A 45 -3.33 -19.29 8.66
CA GLY A 45 -4.49 -18.73 9.38
C GLY A 45 -5.85 -18.73 8.67
N LYS A 46 -6.81 -19.28 9.41
CA LYS A 46 -8.28 -19.33 9.22
C LYS A 46 -8.88 -18.10 8.52
N VAL A 47 -9.63 -18.35 7.45
CA VAL A 47 -10.44 -17.35 6.73
C VAL A 47 -11.46 -16.74 7.69
N VAL A 48 -11.27 -15.48 8.08
CA VAL A 48 -12.32 -14.68 8.72
C VAL A 48 -12.80 -13.68 7.69
N GLY A 49 -13.97 -13.96 7.11
CA GLY A 49 -14.65 -13.05 6.19
C GLY A 49 -14.96 -11.73 6.88
N GLY A 50 -14.31 -10.66 6.44
CA GLY A 50 -14.54 -9.31 6.90
C GLY A 50 -15.41 -8.54 5.92
N GLY A 51 -16.73 -8.54 6.19
CA GLY A 51 -17.68 -7.45 5.90
C GLY A 51 -17.63 -6.76 4.54
N GLY A 52 -18.58 -7.11 3.67
CA GLY A 52 -18.85 -6.40 2.43
C GLY A 52 -19.26 -4.94 2.65
N GLY A 53 -18.68 -4.06 1.85
CA GLY A 53 -19.31 -2.84 1.40
C GLY A 53 -19.40 -2.92 -0.12
N GLU A 54 -20.61 -2.93 -0.65
CA GLU A 54 -20.88 -2.64 -2.06
C GLU A 54 -20.21 -1.31 -2.41
N PHE A 55 -19.21 -1.33 -3.27
CA PHE A 55 -18.68 -0.12 -3.89
C PHE A 55 -18.58 -0.33 -5.39
N GLY A 56 -19.34 0.52 -6.09
CA GLY A 56 -19.61 0.45 -7.51
C GLY A 56 -18.36 0.51 -8.38
N GLY A 57 -18.49 -0.12 -9.53
CA GLY A 57 -17.43 -0.27 -10.52
C GLY A 57 -16.82 1.05 -10.96
N PHE A 58 -15.50 1.00 -11.15
CA PHE A 58 -14.81 1.96 -12.00
C PHE A 58 -14.40 1.23 -13.27
N ASP A 59 -15.04 1.62 -14.37
CA ASP A 59 -14.85 1.08 -15.71
C ASP A 59 -13.44 1.39 -16.22
N GLY A 60 -12.70 0.31 -16.43
CA GLY A 60 -11.47 0.26 -17.20
C GLY A 60 -11.47 -0.96 -18.10
N GLY A 61 -12.53 -1.16 -18.87
CA GLY A 61 -12.56 -2.07 -20.02
C GLY A 61 -12.64 -3.58 -19.70
N GLY A 62 -13.89 -4.08 -19.66
CA GLY A 62 -14.26 -5.41 -20.15
C GLY A 62 -13.73 -6.63 -19.39
N VAL A 63 -14.47 -7.12 -18.40
CA VAL A 63 -15.45 -8.22 -18.47
C VAL A 63 -16.03 -8.31 -17.07
N GLY A 64 -17.31 -7.98 -16.92
CA GLY A 64 -18.02 -8.16 -15.66
C GLY A 64 -18.41 -9.62 -15.47
N GLN A 65 -18.00 -10.22 -14.36
CA GLN A 65 -18.78 -11.27 -13.74
C GLN A 65 -18.58 -11.27 -12.22
N SER A 66 -19.63 -10.85 -11.50
CA SER A 66 -19.84 -11.25 -10.11
C SER A 66 -19.96 -12.77 -10.05
N VAL A 67 -19.03 -13.45 -9.39
CA VAL A 67 -19.27 -14.81 -8.88
C VAL A 67 -18.58 -14.94 -7.52
N LEU A 68 -19.32 -14.58 -6.48
CA LEU A 68 -19.09 -15.12 -5.14
C LEU A 68 -19.91 -16.42 -5.10
N GLY A 69 -19.32 -17.49 -5.63
CA GLY A 69 -20.01 -18.76 -5.83
C GLY A 69 -19.04 -19.90 -6.11
N ASP A 70 -19.15 -20.92 -5.28
CA ASP A 70 -18.65 -22.29 -5.47
C ASP A 70 -17.15 -22.54 -5.20
N LEU A 71 -16.83 -22.78 -3.92
CA LEU A 71 -15.67 -23.62 -3.54
C LEU A 71 -16.04 -25.09 -3.79
N GLY A 72 -16.27 -25.43 -5.06
CA GLY A 72 -16.58 -26.77 -5.56
C GLY A 72 -15.39 -27.31 -6.34
N GLY A 73 -14.81 -28.42 -5.86
CA GLY A 73 -13.49 -28.90 -6.25
C GLY A 73 -13.28 -29.16 -7.75
N GLY A 74 -12.17 -28.62 -8.24
CA GLY A 74 -11.51 -29.02 -9.48
C GLY A 74 -10.00 -28.94 -9.23
N GLY A 75 -9.23 -29.93 -9.67
CA GLY A 75 -7.77 -29.94 -9.55
C GLY A 75 -7.16 -28.85 -10.43
N GLY A 76 -7.20 -27.61 -9.94
CA GLY A 76 -6.51 -26.46 -10.52
C GLY A 76 -5.03 -26.49 -10.17
N ASP A 77 -4.22 -25.96 -11.09
CA ASP A 77 -2.81 -25.73 -10.87
C ASP A 77 -2.65 -24.83 -9.64
N ASP A 78 -1.98 -25.29 -8.58
CA ASP A 78 -1.81 -24.58 -7.31
C ASP A 78 -1.34 -23.12 -7.49
N GLY A 79 -0.76 -22.78 -8.65
CA GLY A 79 -0.36 -21.43 -9.02
C GLY A 79 -1.51 -20.46 -9.24
N GLU A 80 -2.62 -20.88 -9.86
CA GLU A 80 -3.75 -19.99 -10.20
C GLU A 80 -4.51 -19.57 -8.93
N GLU A 81 -4.83 -20.52 -8.04
CA GLU A 81 -5.49 -20.22 -6.75
C GLU A 81 -4.63 -19.29 -5.87
N VAL A 82 -3.31 -19.48 -5.89
CA VAL A 82 -2.36 -18.62 -5.17
C VAL A 82 -2.29 -17.24 -5.82
N GLU A 83 -2.31 -17.15 -7.14
CA GLU A 83 -2.34 -15.89 -7.89
C GLU A 83 -3.59 -15.07 -7.51
N ASP A 84 -4.77 -15.71 -7.49
CA ASP A 84 -6.03 -15.09 -7.12
C ASP A 84 -6.02 -14.57 -5.68
N THR A 85 -5.49 -15.37 -4.75
CA THR A 85 -5.36 -14.99 -3.34
C THR A 85 -4.46 -13.77 -3.16
N ILE A 86 -3.32 -13.73 -3.87
CA ILE A 86 -2.40 -12.58 -3.84
C ILE A 86 -3.05 -11.37 -4.48
N THR A 87 -3.69 -11.53 -5.63
CA THR A 87 -4.37 -10.46 -6.36
C THR A 87 -5.47 -9.82 -5.52
N ALA A 88 -6.33 -10.63 -4.91
CA ALA A 88 -7.40 -10.15 -4.03
C ALA A 88 -6.83 -9.39 -2.82
N SER A 89 -5.73 -9.89 -2.25
CA SER A 89 -5.03 -9.21 -1.15
C SER A 89 -4.49 -7.85 -1.62
N LEU A 90 -3.68 -7.80 -2.68
CA LEU A 90 -3.15 -6.53 -3.18
C LEU A 90 -4.26 -5.56 -3.60
N GLN A 91 -5.38 -6.04 -4.13
CA GLN A 91 -6.53 -5.21 -4.48
C GLN A 91 -7.12 -4.49 -3.27
N ILE A 92 -7.27 -5.19 -2.13
CA ILE A 92 -7.76 -4.56 -0.89
C ILE A 92 -6.74 -3.53 -0.39
N LEU A 93 -5.44 -3.88 -0.38
CA LEU A 93 -4.39 -2.94 0.03
C LEU A 93 -4.40 -1.65 -0.79
N CYS A 94 -4.46 -1.80 -2.12
CA CYS A 94 -4.45 -0.67 -3.04
C CYS A 94 -5.73 0.17 -2.91
N SER A 95 -6.89 -0.48 -2.74
CA SER A 95 -8.16 0.21 -2.51
C SER A 95 -8.13 1.02 -1.20
N ASP A 96 -7.65 0.42 -0.12
CA ASP A 96 -7.51 1.09 1.17
C ASP A 96 -6.54 2.27 1.06
N LEU A 97 -5.36 2.07 0.48
CA LEU A 97 -4.38 3.14 0.26
C LEU A 97 -4.96 4.29 -0.57
N LEU A 98 -5.59 3.98 -1.71
CA LEU A 98 -6.22 4.98 -2.57
C LEU A 98 -7.30 5.75 -1.80
N SER A 99 -8.18 5.05 -1.07
CA SER A 99 -9.22 5.70 -0.27
C SER A 99 -8.65 6.68 0.76
N GLN A 100 -7.50 6.36 1.36
CA GLN A 100 -6.84 7.28 2.30
C GLN A 100 -6.19 8.46 1.58
N LEU A 101 -5.64 8.25 0.38
CA LEU A 101 -5.04 9.29 -0.44
C LEU A 101 -6.08 10.28 -0.99
N GLU A 102 -7.32 9.83 -1.19
CA GLU A 102 -8.42 10.65 -1.73
C GLU A 102 -9.21 11.41 -0.66
N LYS A 103 -9.01 11.09 0.63
CA LYS A 103 -9.68 11.80 1.73
C LYS A 103 -9.39 13.31 1.69
N PRO A 104 -10.40 14.16 1.98
CA PRO A 104 -10.19 15.61 2.11
C PRO A 104 -9.41 15.93 3.39
N ALA A 105 -8.87 17.15 3.47
CA ALA A 105 -8.05 17.59 4.59
C ALA A 105 -8.88 17.49 5.88
N PRO A 106 -8.35 16.86 6.94
CA PRO A 106 -9.09 16.80 8.19
C PRO A 106 -9.32 18.23 8.70
N LEU A 107 -10.59 18.58 8.91
CA LEU A 107 -10.99 19.89 9.46
C LEU A 107 -10.48 20.10 10.90
N LYS A 108 -10.16 19.00 11.60
CA LYS A 108 -9.62 19.00 12.95
C LYS A 108 -8.42 18.05 13.03
N PRO A 109 -7.27 18.48 13.57
CA PRO A 109 -6.14 17.58 13.77
C PRO A 109 -6.52 16.48 14.77
N SER A 110 -6.25 15.23 14.38
CA SER A 110 -6.35 14.07 15.27
C SER A 110 -5.36 14.21 16.43
N PRO A 111 -5.70 13.78 17.65
CA PRO A 111 -4.75 13.78 18.76
C PRO A 111 -3.48 13.02 18.38
N THR A 112 -2.33 13.68 18.52
CA THR A 112 -1.02 13.09 18.19
C THR A 112 -0.63 12.07 19.27
N PRO A 113 -0.40 10.79 18.94
CA PRO A 113 0.04 9.80 19.91
C PRO A 113 1.46 10.06 20.44
N PRO A 114 1.90 9.38 21.51
CA PRO A 114 3.29 9.43 21.98
C PRO A 114 4.28 8.95 20.90
N CYS A 115 5.51 9.48 20.90
CA CYS A 115 6.53 9.10 19.91
C CYS A 115 6.83 7.60 19.89
N THR A 116 6.78 6.92 21.03
CA THR A 116 6.96 5.47 21.12
C THR A 116 5.90 4.71 20.33
N THR A 117 4.64 5.16 20.40
CA THR A 117 3.53 4.59 19.63
C THR A 117 3.69 4.89 18.15
N ILE A 118 3.93 6.17 17.80
CA ILE A 118 4.08 6.62 16.40
C ILE A 118 5.18 5.85 15.68
N THR A 119 6.35 5.74 16.29
CA THR A 119 7.51 5.05 15.70
C THR A 119 7.26 3.55 15.59
N SER A 120 6.74 2.93 16.64
CA SER A 120 6.39 1.50 16.66
C SER A 120 5.37 1.14 15.57
N GLU A 121 4.27 1.90 15.46
CA GLU A 121 3.22 1.64 14.47
C GLU A 121 3.72 1.84 13.04
N TYR A 122 4.51 2.89 12.79
CA TYR A 122 5.12 3.12 11.48
C TYR A 122 6.07 1.99 11.07
N HIS A 123 6.98 1.57 11.96
CA HIS A 123 7.90 0.47 11.67
C HIS A 123 7.18 -0.86 11.51
N THR A 124 6.14 -1.11 12.31
CA THR A 124 5.31 -2.31 12.20
C THR A 124 4.60 -2.35 10.86
N PHE A 125 4.00 -1.23 10.43
CA PHE A 125 3.38 -1.11 9.12
C PHE A 125 4.38 -1.45 8.00
N LEU A 126 5.54 -0.80 7.96
CA LEU A 126 6.54 -1.06 6.92
C LEU A 126 7.07 -2.50 6.95
N ALA A 127 7.32 -3.06 8.14
CA ALA A 127 7.77 -4.43 8.28
C ALA A 127 6.72 -5.43 7.78
N SER A 128 5.42 -5.18 8.04
CA SER A 128 4.32 -5.99 7.51
C SER A 128 4.25 -5.89 5.99
N THR A 129 4.37 -4.70 5.41
CA THR A 129 4.38 -4.51 3.95
C THR A 129 5.57 -5.20 3.29
N ALA A 130 6.78 -5.01 3.83
CA ALA A 130 7.97 -5.68 3.31
C ALA A 130 7.82 -7.21 3.34
N ARG A 131 7.30 -7.77 4.44
CA ARG A 131 7.07 -9.22 4.54
C ARG A 131 6.00 -9.72 3.57
N LEU A 132 4.95 -8.93 3.31
CA LEU A 132 3.95 -9.26 2.29
C LEU A 132 4.61 -9.32 0.91
N ILE A 133 5.38 -8.30 0.53
CA ILE A 133 6.09 -8.23 -0.75
C ILE A 133 7.07 -9.40 -0.89
N SER A 134 7.87 -9.71 0.13
CA SER A 134 8.79 -10.86 0.11
C SER A 134 8.06 -12.19 -0.01
N SER A 135 6.86 -12.33 0.60
CA SER A 135 6.03 -13.51 0.38
C SER A 135 5.63 -13.62 -1.08
N ILE A 136 5.20 -12.53 -1.72
CA ILE A 136 4.84 -12.50 -3.14
C ILE A 136 6.04 -12.86 -4.03
N ALA A 137 7.22 -12.26 -3.77
CA ALA A 137 8.47 -12.59 -4.47
C ALA A 137 8.78 -14.11 -4.41
N THR A 138 8.60 -14.72 -3.24
CA THR A 138 8.81 -16.17 -3.07
C THR A 138 7.84 -17.00 -3.93
N ARG A 139 6.60 -16.53 -4.13
CA ARG A 139 5.63 -17.22 -4.99
C ARG A 139 5.93 -16.94 -6.46
N GLN A 140 6.32 -15.72 -6.80
CA GLN A 140 6.74 -15.38 -8.16
C GLN A 140 7.93 -16.24 -8.62
N ALA A 141 8.95 -16.41 -7.77
CA ALA A 141 10.08 -17.30 -8.06
C ALA A 141 9.68 -18.78 -8.26
N ARG A 142 8.55 -19.22 -7.66
CA ARG A 142 8.06 -20.60 -7.74
C ARG A 142 7.16 -20.83 -8.97
N TYR A 143 6.19 -19.95 -9.18
CA TYR A 143 5.15 -20.10 -10.20
C TYR A 143 5.49 -19.40 -11.52
N GLN A 144 6.44 -18.46 -11.49
CA GLN A 144 6.97 -17.78 -12.68
C GLN A 144 5.87 -17.13 -13.52
N TRP A 145 4.97 -16.40 -12.88
CA TRP A 145 3.92 -15.67 -13.59
C TRP A 145 4.53 -14.61 -14.52
N ASP A 146 3.85 -14.34 -15.62
CA ASP A 146 4.30 -13.38 -16.63
C ASP A 146 3.81 -11.95 -16.34
N ALA A 147 4.20 -11.02 -17.20
CA ALA A 147 3.80 -9.62 -17.10
C ALA A 147 2.29 -9.37 -17.34
N GLU A 148 1.54 -10.35 -17.87
CA GLU A 148 0.08 -10.28 -18.05
C GLU A 148 -0.68 -10.70 -16.79
N SER A 149 0.01 -11.31 -15.81
CA SER A 149 -0.57 -11.71 -14.52
C SER A 149 -1.24 -10.58 -13.76
N SER A 150 -2.29 -10.95 -13.04
CA SER A 150 -3.04 -9.99 -12.22
C SER A 150 -2.19 -9.48 -11.04
N VAL A 151 -1.27 -10.31 -10.54
CA VAL A 151 -0.33 -9.93 -9.47
C VAL A 151 0.60 -8.81 -9.95
N HIS A 152 1.18 -8.94 -11.15
CA HIS A 152 2.03 -7.91 -11.73
C HIS A 152 1.29 -6.57 -11.85
N ALA A 153 0.07 -6.59 -12.40
CA ALA A 153 -0.76 -5.39 -12.53
C ALA A 153 -1.05 -4.72 -11.18
N LYS A 154 -1.32 -5.50 -10.12
CA LYS A 154 -1.57 -4.95 -8.78
C LYS A 154 -0.29 -4.44 -8.09
N LEU A 155 0.85 -5.09 -8.28
CA LEU A 155 2.13 -4.57 -7.78
C LEU A 155 2.50 -3.25 -8.44
N ALA A 156 2.33 -3.13 -9.76
CA ALA A 156 2.54 -1.88 -10.48
C ALA A 156 1.59 -0.77 -9.99
N TRP A 157 0.34 -1.13 -9.66
CA TRP A 157 -0.59 -0.18 -9.07
C TRP A 157 -0.20 0.25 -7.65
N LEU A 158 0.23 -0.69 -6.80
CA LEU A 158 0.75 -0.39 -5.46
C LEU A 158 1.96 0.55 -5.53
N GLN A 159 2.92 0.25 -6.40
CA GLN A 159 4.09 1.07 -6.67
C GLN A 159 3.69 2.51 -7.01
N ARG A 160 2.71 2.65 -7.90
CA ARG A 160 2.23 3.94 -8.38
C ARG A 160 1.55 4.74 -7.26
N LEU A 161 0.69 4.13 -6.45
CA LEU A 161 0.08 4.79 -5.29
C LEU A 161 1.13 5.20 -4.24
N TRP A 162 2.17 4.36 -4.08
CA TRP A 162 3.18 4.57 -3.05
C TRP A 162 4.15 5.71 -3.39
N ALA A 163 4.66 5.72 -4.63
CA ALA A 163 5.77 6.57 -5.05
C ALA A 163 5.36 7.72 -5.97
N SER A 164 4.23 7.63 -6.66
CA SER A 164 3.84 8.57 -7.71
C SER A 164 2.65 9.43 -7.32
N ARG A 165 2.68 10.69 -7.76
CA ARG A 165 1.55 11.63 -7.71
C ARG A 165 0.48 11.31 -8.75
N LYS A 166 0.85 10.59 -9.82
CA LYS A 166 -0.07 10.19 -10.88
C LYS A 166 -0.89 9.00 -10.38
N GLY A 167 -2.21 9.12 -10.32
CA GLY A 167 -3.11 8.00 -10.02
C GLY A 167 -4.15 8.26 -8.94
N ASN A 168 -4.11 9.42 -8.26
CA ASN A 168 -5.18 9.88 -7.38
C ASN A 168 -5.50 11.37 -7.66
N SER A 169 -6.73 11.77 -7.33
CA SER A 169 -7.27 13.11 -7.57
C SER A 169 -6.54 14.24 -6.83
N ASN A 170 -5.78 13.90 -5.78
CA ASN A 170 -5.05 14.84 -4.94
C ASN A 170 -3.58 15.03 -5.35
N GLU A 171 -3.13 14.39 -6.44
CA GLU A 171 -1.78 14.45 -7.00
C GLU A 171 -0.67 14.25 -5.95
N ARG A 172 -0.83 13.31 -5.01
CA ARG A 172 0.14 13.06 -3.92
C ARG A 172 0.48 11.59 -3.81
N SER A 173 1.75 11.27 -3.57
CA SER A 173 2.13 9.89 -3.26
C SER A 173 1.95 9.56 -1.78
N PHE A 174 1.84 8.28 -1.46
CA PHE A 174 1.79 7.83 -0.05
C PHE A 174 3.02 8.29 0.75
N ILE A 175 4.22 8.25 0.17
CA ILE A 175 5.45 8.76 0.83
C ILE A 175 5.31 10.24 1.21
N GLU A 176 4.76 11.07 0.33
CA GLU A 176 4.57 12.49 0.60
C GLU A 176 3.58 12.73 1.75
N GLN A 177 2.52 11.93 1.80
CA GLN A 177 1.53 11.97 2.87
C GLN A 177 2.14 11.54 4.21
N GLN A 178 2.97 10.49 4.21
CA GLN A 178 3.69 10.06 5.42
C GLN A 178 4.69 11.13 5.89
N LEU A 179 5.42 11.78 4.97
CA LEU A 179 6.30 12.89 5.32
C LEU A 179 5.52 14.06 5.94
N ALA A 180 4.36 14.41 5.37
CA ALA A 180 3.50 15.43 5.93
C ALA A 180 2.95 15.06 7.31
N LEU A 181 2.60 13.78 7.53
CA LEU A 181 2.06 13.27 8.79
C LEU A 181 3.11 13.29 9.92
N TYR A 182 4.31 12.82 9.62
CA TYR A 182 5.34 12.59 10.64
C TYR A 182 6.30 13.77 10.84
N ASN A 183 6.47 14.67 9.87
CA ASN A 183 7.38 15.81 10.00
C ASN A 183 7.08 16.72 11.22
N PRO A 184 5.80 17.03 11.55
CA PRO A 184 5.49 17.84 12.72
C PRO A 184 5.78 17.15 14.07
N THR A 185 5.79 15.81 14.11
CA THR A 185 5.92 15.06 15.37
C THR A 185 7.35 15.06 15.90
N ARG A 186 8.35 15.23 15.02
CA ARG A 186 9.79 15.15 15.33
C ARG A 186 10.21 13.82 15.97
N CYS A 187 9.39 12.78 15.88
CA CYS A 187 9.67 11.48 16.50
C CYS A 187 10.68 10.62 15.73
N PHE A 188 11.00 10.98 14.48
CA PHE A 188 11.88 10.22 13.60
C PHE A 188 13.22 10.90 13.37
N GLY A 189 14.23 10.10 13.05
CA GLY A 189 15.53 10.59 12.62
C GLY A 189 15.45 11.35 11.29
N LYS A 190 16.51 12.11 10.98
CA LYS A 190 16.61 12.88 9.75
C LYS A 190 16.41 11.97 8.53
N ASN A 191 15.45 12.34 7.67
CA ASN A 191 15.10 11.62 6.43
C ASN A 191 14.67 10.15 6.63
N GLU A 192 14.43 9.69 7.86
CA GLU A 192 14.14 8.29 8.13
C GLU A 192 12.87 7.83 7.43
N VAL A 193 11.78 8.60 7.55
CA VAL A 193 10.50 8.29 6.91
C VAL A 193 10.63 8.19 5.39
N LEU A 194 11.37 9.12 4.77
CA LEU A 194 11.60 9.08 3.32
C LEU A 194 12.42 7.85 2.93
N ARG A 195 13.56 7.63 3.60
CA ARG A 195 14.46 6.50 3.29
C ARG A 195 13.71 5.17 3.38
N ARG A 196 12.98 4.96 4.47
CA ARG A 196 12.21 3.73 4.68
C ARG A 196 11.06 3.58 3.69
N GLY A 197 10.40 4.68 3.32
CA GLY A 197 9.38 4.67 2.28
C GLY A 197 9.95 4.26 0.92
N VAL A 198 11.14 4.74 0.57
CA VAL A 198 11.86 4.37 -0.67
C VAL A 198 12.30 2.91 -0.66
N GLU A 199 12.79 2.38 0.46
CA GLU A 199 13.15 0.96 0.60
C GLU A 199 11.98 0.02 0.24
N VAL A 200 10.74 0.37 0.62
CA VAL A 200 9.56 -0.42 0.23
C VAL A 200 9.28 -0.33 -1.27
N VAL A 201 9.47 0.83 -1.88
CA VAL A 201 9.28 1.01 -3.33
C VAL A 201 10.33 0.22 -4.11
N GLU A 202 11.58 0.22 -3.67
CA GLU A 202 12.65 -0.60 -4.24
C GLU A 202 12.28 -2.09 -4.18
N LEU A 203 11.83 -2.58 -3.01
CA LEU A 203 11.34 -3.95 -2.87
C LEU A 203 10.19 -4.28 -3.84
N VAL A 204 9.23 -3.37 -4.05
CA VAL A 204 8.14 -3.60 -5.01
C VAL A 204 8.65 -3.64 -6.44
N ASN A 205 9.54 -2.72 -6.83
CA ASN A 205 10.11 -2.69 -8.18
C ASN A 205 10.91 -3.95 -8.48
N ASP A 206 11.73 -4.41 -7.52
CA ASP A 206 12.52 -5.63 -7.67
C ASP A 206 11.62 -6.83 -7.99
N VAL A 207 10.48 -6.95 -7.30
CA VAL A 207 9.51 -8.03 -7.53
C VAL A 207 8.78 -7.85 -8.87
N ILE A 208 8.44 -6.63 -9.27
CA ILE A 208 7.85 -6.36 -10.59
C ILE A 208 8.78 -6.80 -11.72
N ASP A 209 10.09 -6.52 -11.59
CA ASP A 209 11.10 -6.87 -12.59
C ASP A 209 11.33 -8.39 -12.72
N GLU A 210 10.82 -9.21 -11.79
CA GLU A 210 10.85 -10.67 -11.85
C GLU A 210 9.78 -11.27 -12.77
N PHE A 211 8.75 -10.50 -13.17
CA PHE A 211 7.71 -10.94 -14.11
C PHE A 211 8.22 -10.75 -15.54
N ARG A 212 8.24 -11.84 -16.33
CA ARG A 212 8.84 -11.87 -17.69
C ARG A 212 7.83 -12.18 -18.77
#